data_AF-A0A356P9S5-F1
#
_entry.id   AF-A0A356P9S5-F1
#
_cell.length_a   1.000
_cell.length_b   1.000
_cell.length_c   1.000
_cell.angle_alpha   90.00
_cell.angle_beta   90.00
_cell.angle_gamma   90.00
#
_symmetry.space_group_name_H-M   'P 1'
#
loop_
_entity.id
_entity.type
_entity.pdbx_description
1 polymer ?
#
loop_
_entity_poly.entity_id
_entity_poly.type
_entity_poly.pdbx_seq_one_letter_code
_entity_poly.pdbx_strand_id
1 'polypeptide(L)'
;MAEIEIYTGHFGSGKTEIVLNRAVTYASQGVTVHLIDLDIVKPYFRSREVRHFLKASGINLITPGGELENADLPVISPKVLGTLT
;
A
#
# COMPACT_ATOMS: atom_id res chain seq x y z
N MET A 1 -13.24 14.36 6.13
CA MET A 1 -13.20 12.88 6.14
C MET A 1 -12.17 12.46 5.11
N ALA A 2 -11.39 11.41 5.40
CA ALA A 2 -10.47 10.86 4.42
C ALA A 2 -11.24 10.17 3.29
N GLU A 3 -10.80 10.34 2.05
CA GLU A 3 -11.33 9.59 0.89
C GLU A 3 -10.64 8.21 0.85
N ILE A 4 -11.44 7.15 0.66
CA ILE A 4 -10.95 5.76 0.68
C ILE A 4 -11.22 5.12 -0.67
N GLU A 5 -10.17 4.71 -1.36
CA GLU A 5 -10.25 3.92 -2.58
C GLU A 5 -9.85 2.47 -2.32
N ILE A 6 -10.72 1.53 -2.71
CA ILE A 6 -10.48 0.10 -2.53
C ILE A 6 -10.37 -0.56 -3.90
N TYR A 7 -9.26 -1.27 -4.12
CA TYR A 7 -8.99 -1.97 -5.36
C TYR A 7 -9.08 -3.48 -5.14
N THR A 8 -10.03 -4.12 -5.82
CA THR A 8 -10.27 -5.57 -5.77
C THR A 8 -10.38 -6.14 -7.19
N GLY A 9 -10.19 -7.45 -7.35
CA GLY A 9 -10.18 -8.10 -8.66
C GLY A 9 -9.30 -9.34 -8.72
N HIS A 10 -9.35 -10.04 -9.86
CA HIS A 10 -8.73 -11.35 -10.02
C HIS A 10 -7.18 -11.33 -9.95
N PHE A 11 -6.59 -12.51 -9.74
CA PHE A 11 -5.14 -12.68 -9.84
C PHE A 11 -4.64 -12.18 -11.21
N GLY A 12 -3.52 -11.45 -11.23
CA GLY A 12 -2.89 -11.01 -12.48
C GLY A 12 -3.59 -9.83 -13.17
N SER A 13 -4.66 -9.28 -12.61
CA SER A 13 -5.40 -8.17 -13.23
C SER A 13 -4.74 -6.79 -13.11
N GLY A 14 -3.47 -6.71 -12.70
CA GLY A 14 -2.72 -5.45 -12.61
C GLY A 14 -3.07 -4.52 -11.43
N LYS A 15 -3.81 -4.98 -10.41
CA LYS A 15 -4.26 -4.12 -9.28
C LYS A 15 -3.12 -3.34 -8.63
N THR A 16 -2.03 -4.01 -8.27
CA THR A 16 -0.89 -3.39 -7.59
C THR A 16 -0.30 -2.25 -8.40
N GLU A 17 -0.14 -2.44 -9.71
CA GLU A 17 0.41 -1.43 -10.62
C GLU A 17 -0.52 -0.21 -10.74
N ILE A 18 -1.83 -0.45 -10.87
CA ILE A 18 -2.83 0.62 -10.93
C ILE A 18 -2.81 1.44 -9.62
N VAL A 19 -2.79 0.76 -8.47
CA VAL A 19 -2.75 1.40 -7.15
C VAL A 19 -1.50 2.25 -6.96
N LEU A 20 -0.33 1.74 -7.34
CA LEU A 20 0.94 2.47 -7.24
C LEU A 20 0.94 3.72 -8.11
N ASN A 21 0.51 3.62 -9.37
CA ASN A 21 0.44 4.77 -10.28
C ASN A 21 -0.58 5.82 -9.80
N ARG A 22 -1.72 5.38 -9.26
CA ARG A 22 -2.72 6.28 -8.69
C ARG A 22 -2.17 7.04 -7.49
N ALA A 23 -1.50 6.35 -6.57
CA ALA A 23 -0.89 6.96 -5.40
C ALA A 23 0.17 8.00 -5.77
N VAL A 24 1.03 7.70 -6.76
CA VAL A 24 2.02 8.66 -7.28
C VAL A 24 1.34 9.87 -7.92
N THR A 25 0.28 9.65 -8.69
CA THR A 25 -0.50 10.75 -9.29
C THR A 25 -1.06 11.68 -8.22
N TYR A 26 -1.71 11.15 -7.19
CA TYR A 26 -2.23 11.96 -6.08
C TYR A 26 -1.13 12.68 -5.30
N ALA A 27 -0.04 12.00 -5.00
CA ALA A 27 1.10 12.63 -4.31
C ALA A 27 1.67 13.80 -5.14
N SER A 28 1.80 13.65 -6.47
CA SER A 28 2.24 14.72 -7.37
C SER A 28 1.28 15.91 -7.43
N GLN A 29 0.02 15.72 -7.06
CA GLN A 29 -1.00 16.77 -6.96
C GLN A 29 -1.04 17.42 -5.57
N GLY A 30 -0.12 17.05 -4.67
CA GLY A 30 -0.05 17.59 -3.31
C GLY A 30 -1.03 16.94 -2.33
N VAL A 31 -1.69 15.85 -2.71
CA VAL A 31 -2.58 15.10 -1.82
C VAL A 31 -1.74 14.26 -0.85
N THR A 32 -2.11 14.25 0.43
CA THR A 32 -1.50 13.34 1.41
C THR A 32 -1.99 11.92 1.14
N VAL A 33 -1.09 11.01 0.77
CA VAL A 33 -1.44 9.64 0.38
C VAL A 33 -0.91 8.63 1.39
N HIS A 34 -1.84 7.81 1.90
CA HIS A 34 -1.53 6.57 2.60
C HIS A 34 -1.85 5.38 1.69
N LEU A 35 -0.84 4.55 1.40
CA LEU A 35 -1.02 3.35 0.61
C LEU A 35 -1.03 2.14 1.54
N ILE A 36 -2.10 1.36 1.52
CA ILE A 36 -2.30 0.22 2.42
C ILE A 36 -2.23 -1.07 1.61
N ASP A 37 -1.25 -1.90 1.93
CA ASP A 37 -1.10 -3.21 1.29
C ASP A 37 -1.82 -4.28 2.13
N LEU A 38 -2.96 -4.75 1.62
CA LEU A 38 -3.81 -5.76 2.24
C LEU A 38 -3.70 -7.15 1.56
N ASP A 39 -2.81 -7.32 0.57
CA ASP A 39 -2.69 -8.61 -0.12
C ASP A 39 -1.99 -9.64 0.78
N ILE A 40 -2.78 -10.59 1.29
CA ILE A 40 -2.37 -11.69 2.17
C ILE A 40 -2.00 -12.97 1.41
N VAL A 41 -2.15 -13.00 0.07
CA VAL A 41 -1.99 -14.23 -0.73
C VAL A 41 -0.67 -14.26 -1.50
N LYS A 42 0.00 -13.13 -1.75
CA LYS A 42 1.17 -13.08 -2.65
C LYS A 42 2.45 -12.47 -2.06
N PRO A 43 3.59 -13.20 -2.14
CA PRO A 43 4.91 -12.63 -1.89
C PRO A 43 5.52 -11.88 -3.10
N TYR A 44 4.93 -11.97 -4.30
CA TYR A 44 5.48 -11.39 -5.53
C TYR A 44 4.80 -10.06 -5.90
N PHE A 45 5.61 -9.02 -6.10
CA PHE A 45 5.24 -7.60 -6.20
C PHE A 45 4.74 -6.98 -4.90
N ARG A 46 5.64 -6.98 -3.91
CA ARG A 46 5.40 -6.28 -2.65
C ARG A 46 5.64 -4.79 -2.91
N SER A 47 4.67 -3.96 -2.55
CA SER A 47 4.86 -2.50 -2.38
C SER A 47 6.13 -2.13 -1.59
N ARG A 48 6.67 -3.09 -0.82
CA ARG A 48 7.93 -3.07 -0.08
C ARG A 48 9.18 -2.88 -0.96
N GLU A 49 9.24 -3.49 -2.15
CA GLU A 49 10.36 -3.30 -3.09
C GLU A 49 10.47 -1.85 -3.54
N VAL A 50 9.33 -1.18 -3.65
CA VAL A 50 9.24 0.22 -4.02
C VAL A 50 9.06 1.13 -2.80
N ARG A 51 9.26 0.65 -1.56
CA ARG A 51 9.09 1.45 -0.33
C ARG A 51 9.91 2.73 -0.36
N HIS A 52 11.18 2.64 -0.77
CA HIS A 52 12.06 3.80 -0.86
C HIS A 52 11.56 4.81 -1.90
N PHE A 53 11.10 4.32 -3.05
CA PHE A 53 10.50 5.14 -4.09
C PHE A 53 9.21 5.82 -3.63
N LEU A 54 8.31 5.08 -2.98
CA LEU A 54 7.06 5.61 -2.43
C LEU A 54 7.35 6.68 -1.37
N LYS A 55 8.29 6.41 -0.46
CA LYS A 55 8.69 7.40 0.57
C LYS A 55 9.31 8.65 -0.07
N ALA A 56 10.17 8.50 -1.07
CA ALA A 56 10.75 9.62 -1.81
C ALA A 56 9.69 10.43 -2.57
N SER A 57 8.60 9.78 -2.98
CA SER A 57 7.43 10.41 -3.61
C SER A 57 6.43 11.00 -2.61
N GLY A 58 6.74 11.01 -1.31
CA GLY A 58 5.84 11.55 -0.26
C GLY A 58 4.68 10.63 0.14
N ILE A 59 4.70 9.36 -0.28
CA ILE A 59 3.64 8.39 -0.01
C ILE A 59 3.97 7.58 1.24
N ASN A 60 3.03 7.50 2.18
CA ASN A 60 3.17 6.70 3.39
C ASN A 60 2.65 5.28 3.17
N LEU A 61 3.57 4.31 3.03
CA LEU A 61 3.25 2.90 2.88
C LEU A 61 2.96 2.23 4.24
N ILE A 62 1.74 1.70 4.39
CA ILE A 62 1.32 0.87 5.52
C ILE A 62 1.35 -0.60 5.11
N THR A 63 2.20 -1.35 5.80
CA THR A 63 2.39 -2.78 5.60
C THR A 63 2.94 -3.37 6.90
N PRO A 64 2.81 -4.69 7.16
CA PRO A 64 3.51 -5.36 8.27
C PRO A 64 5.00 -5.00 8.30
N GLY A 65 5.53 -4.67 9.48
CA GLY A 65 6.92 -4.22 9.66
C GLY A 65 7.75 -5.17 10.52
N GLY A 66 9.06 -4.91 10.60
CA GLY A 66 10.00 -5.65 11.46
C GLY A 66 10.20 -7.09 10.99
N GLU A 67 10.21 -8.04 11.92
CA GLU A 67 10.39 -9.48 11.64
C GLU A 67 9.27 -10.07 10.78
N LEU A 68 8.11 -9.39 10.72
CA LEU A 68 6.96 -9.77 9.89
C LEU A 68 7.04 -9.18 8.47
N GLU A 69 8.10 -8.43 8.15
CA GLU A 69 8.31 -7.83 6.84
C GLU A 69 8.60 -8.88 5.74
N ASN A 70 8.92 -10.12 6.11
CA ASN A 70 9.06 -11.23 5.15
C ASN A 70 8.15 -12.41 5.48
N ALA A 71 7.29 -12.29 6.49
CA ALA A 71 6.39 -13.36 6.87
C ALA A 71 5.22 -13.45 5.87
N ASP A 72 4.97 -14.65 5.34
CA ASP A 72 3.76 -15.01 4.60
C ASP A 72 2.61 -15.31 5.57
N LEU A 73 2.41 -14.39 6.52
CA LEU A 73 1.34 -14.45 7.50
C LEU A 73 0.25 -13.44 7.11
N PRO A 74 -1.04 -13.77 7.31
CA PRO A 74 -2.15 -12.85 7.05
C PRO A 74 -2.23 -11.78 8.15
N VAL A 75 -1.21 -10.92 8.23
CA VAL A 75 -1.07 -9.89 9.27
C VAL A 75 -1.52 -8.55 8.72
N ILE A 76 -2.43 -7.90 9.43
CA ILE A 76 -2.84 -6.52 9.17
C ILE A 76 -2.24 -5.63 10.26
N SER A 77 -1.55 -4.56 9.84
CA SER A 77 -0.97 -3.60 10.78
C SER A 77 -2.07 -2.79 11.48
N PRO A 78 -2.05 -2.61 12.82
CA PRO A 78 -2.97 -1.72 13.51
C PRO A 78 -2.94 -0.27 13.00
N LYS A 79 -1.83 0.13 12.35
CA LYS A 79 -1.68 1.44 11.69
C LYS A 79 -2.75 1.70 10.62
N VAL A 80 -3.34 0.66 10.04
CA VAL A 80 -4.46 0.79 9.09
C VAL A 80 -5.61 1.56 9.73
N LEU A 81 -6.05 1.15 10.93
CA LEU A 81 -7.14 1.82 11.63
C LEU A 81 -6.80 3.28 11.95
N GLY A 82 -5.55 3.53 12.39
CA GLY A 82 -5.08 4.88 12.69
C GLY A 82 -5.00 5.83 11.48
N THR A 83 -5.10 5.32 10.25
CA THR A 83 -5.17 6.15 9.03
C THR A 83 -6.58 6.39 8.51
N LEU A 84 -7.59 5.73 9.09
CA LEU A 84 -8.99 5.91 8.73
C LEU A 84 -9.71 6.94 9.62
N THR A 85 -9.07 7.37 10.70
CA THR A 85 -9.58 8.32 11.71
C THR A 85 -8.98 9.70 11.52
#